data_AF-A0A9E2EZU8-F1
#
_entry.id   AF-A0A9E2EZU8-F1
#
_cell.length_a   1.000
_cell.length_b   1.000
_cell.length_c   1.000
_cell.angle_alpha   90.00
_cell.angle_beta   90.00
_cell.angle_gamma   90.00
#
_symmetry.space_group_name_H-M   'P 1'
#
loop_
_entity.id
_entity.type
_entity.pdbx_description
1 polymer ?
#
loop_
_entity_poly.entity_id
_entity_poly.type
_entity_poly.pdbx_seq_one_letter_code
_entity_poly.pdbx_strand_id
1 'polypeptide(L)'
;REAMPMNCRAMGRKVSLPDAVTDDIDRIFQIWTDCRDRYGDTGGWLFNRFSVADAMFAPVVLRFRTYGINLPDKACHYPARLLQSEAMQNWLQDCESETEVVAADEKGQ
;
A
#
# COMPACT_ATOMS: atom_id res chain seq x y z
N ARG A 1 9.41 -3.48 7.38
CA ARG A 1 9.96 -2.26 6.74
C ARG A 1 11.34 -2.51 6.12
N GLU A 2 12.29 -3.17 6.80
CA GLU A 2 13.64 -3.43 6.28
C GLU A 2 13.72 -4.31 5.02
N ALA A 3 12.74 -5.21 4.83
CA ALA A 3 12.66 -6.11 3.68
C ALA A 3 12.01 -5.47 2.43
N MET A 4 11.23 -4.40 2.60
CA MET A 4 10.48 -3.71 1.53
C MET A 4 10.60 -2.20 1.73
N PRO A 5 11.72 -1.57 1.32
CA PRO A 5 11.79 -0.12 1.27
C PRO A 5 10.74 0.44 0.31
N MET A 6 10.28 1.65 0.56
CA MET A 6 9.22 2.28 -0.22
C MET A 6 9.90 3.14 -1.28
N ASN A 7 9.83 2.71 -2.54
CA ASN A 7 10.30 3.47 -3.69
C ASN A 7 9.14 3.59 -4.68
N CYS A 8 8.52 4.77 -4.71
CA CYS A 8 7.35 5.05 -5.54
C CYS A 8 7.61 4.88 -7.04
N ARG A 9 8.88 5.00 -7.47
CA ARG A 9 9.32 4.89 -8.87
C ARG A 9 9.60 3.44 -9.29
N ALA A 10 9.77 2.53 -8.33
CA ALA A 10 10.06 1.13 -8.61
C ALA A 10 8.76 0.34 -8.86
N MET A 11 8.72 -0.41 -9.96
CA MET A 11 7.65 -1.35 -10.32
C MET A 11 8.25 -2.71 -10.68
N GLY A 12 7.65 -3.80 -10.16
CA GLY A 12 7.96 -5.17 -10.57
C GLY A 12 9.16 -5.82 -9.88
N ARG A 13 9.63 -5.28 -8.76
CA ARG A 13 10.75 -5.87 -8.02
C ARG A 13 10.34 -7.19 -7.37
N LYS A 14 11.13 -8.24 -7.53
CA LYS A 14 10.90 -9.54 -6.86
C LYS A 14 11.86 -9.68 -5.70
N VAL A 15 11.33 -9.73 -4.48
CA VAL A 15 12.12 -10.05 -3.28
C VAL A 15 11.66 -11.39 -2.74
N SER A 16 12.60 -12.21 -2.28
CA SER A 16 12.25 -13.40 -1.51
C SER A 16 11.59 -12.94 -0.21
N LEU A 17 10.29 -13.21 -0.05
CA LEU A 17 9.54 -12.84 1.13
C LEU A 17 9.85 -13.86 2.24
N PRO A 18 10.48 -13.46 3.36
CA PRO A 18 10.58 -14.31 4.53
C PRO A 18 9.19 -14.57 5.11
N ASP A 19 8.98 -15.72 5.76
CA ASP A 19 7.67 -16.10 6.33
C ASP A 19 7.08 -15.02 7.27
N ALA A 20 7.92 -14.33 8.03
CA ALA A 20 7.51 -13.21 8.90
C ALA A 20 6.86 -12.05 8.14
N VAL A 21 7.19 -11.84 6.86
CA VAL A 21 6.57 -10.82 6.01
C VAL A 21 5.19 -11.27 5.55
N THR A 22 4.99 -12.57 5.35
CA THR A 22 3.67 -13.14 5.01
C THR A 22 2.70 -12.99 6.18
N ASP A 23 3.13 -13.26 7.41
CA ASP A 23 2.31 -13.07 8.62
C ASP A 23 1.90 -11.59 8.81
N ASP A 24 2.84 -10.66 8.56
CA ASP A 24 2.57 -9.22 8.60
C ASP A 24 1.55 -8.81 7.52
N ILE A 25 1.63 -9.39 6.33
CA ILE A 25 0.70 -9.14 5.22
C ILE A 25 -0.71 -9.61 5.60
N ASP A 26 -0.85 -10.83 6.11
CA ASP A 26 -2.13 -11.40 6.51
C ASP A 26 -2.78 -10.59 7.64
N ARG A 27 -1.98 -10.15 8.61
CA ARG A 27 -2.44 -9.27 9.69
C ARG A 27 -2.98 -7.95 9.16
N ILE A 28 -2.32 -7.35 8.16
CA ILE A 28 -2.77 -6.11 7.54
C ILE A 28 -4.11 -6.32 6.82
N PHE A 29 -4.29 -7.45 6.12
CA PHE A 29 -5.56 -7.78 5.48
C PHE A 29 -6.70 -7.96 6.48
N GLN A 30 -6.42 -8.60 7.61
CA GLN A 30 -7.40 -8.75 8.67
C GLN A 30 -7.82 -7.40 9.25
N ILE A 31 -6.87 -6.49 9.49
CA ILE A 31 -7.17 -5.12 9.94
C ILE A 31 -8.08 -4.39 8.95
N TRP A 32 -7.76 -4.42 7.66
CA TRP A 32 -8.57 -3.74 6.64
C TRP A 32 -9.97 -4.35 6.52
N THR A 33 -10.08 -5.66 6.57
CA THR A 33 -11.37 -6.37 6.52
C THR A 33 -12.21 -6.01 7.74
N ASP A 34 -11.65 -6.12 8.95
CA ASP A 34 -12.35 -5.80 10.20
C ASP A 34 -12.80 -4.34 10.27
N CYS A 35 -11.93 -3.40 9.87
CA CYS A 35 -12.28 -1.99 9.82
C CYS A 35 -13.43 -1.74 8.86
N ARG A 36 -13.41 -2.37 7.68
CA ARG A 36 -14.48 -2.21 6.70
C ARG A 36 -15.78 -2.87 7.13
N ASP A 37 -15.73 -4.06 7.69
CA ASP A 37 -16.93 -4.76 8.15
C ASP A 37 -17.62 -3.99 9.31
N ARG A 38 -16.84 -3.28 10.14
CA ARG A 38 -17.36 -2.52 11.29
C ARG A 38 -17.74 -1.08 10.97
N TYR A 39 -17.00 -0.43 10.08
CA TYR A 39 -17.07 1.03 9.86
C TYR A 39 -17.06 1.43 8.38
N GLY A 40 -16.72 0.52 7.47
CA GLY A 40 -16.64 0.75 6.03
C GLY A 40 -17.97 0.49 5.37
N ASP A 41 -18.87 1.46 5.48
CA ASP A 41 -20.12 1.48 4.76
C ASP A 41 -19.89 1.82 3.27
N THR A 42 -20.68 2.74 2.69
CA THR A 42 -20.74 2.99 1.24
C THR A 42 -19.54 3.71 0.63
N GLY A 43 -18.67 4.35 1.42
CA GLY A 43 -17.60 5.19 0.88
C GLY A 43 -16.33 4.47 0.39
N GLY A 44 -16.21 3.15 0.61
CA GLY A 44 -15.07 2.36 0.15
C GLY A 44 -13.75 2.61 0.90
N TRP A 45 -13.80 3.34 2.01
CA TRP A 45 -12.69 3.66 2.91
C TRP A 45 -12.71 2.82 4.19
N LEU A 46 -11.62 2.83 4.97
CA LEU A 46 -11.55 2.10 6.25
C LEU A 46 -12.58 2.59 7.27
N PHE A 47 -12.90 3.88 7.26
CA PHE A 47 -13.83 4.52 8.21
C PHE A 47 -14.87 5.39 7.48
N ASN A 48 -15.49 4.83 6.45
CA ASN A 48 -16.50 5.44 5.56
C ASN A 48 -16.02 6.62 4.71
N ARG A 49 -15.20 7.52 5.25
CA ARG A 49 -14.58 8.63 4.52
C ARG A 49 -13.06 8.55 4.60
N PHE A 50 -12.38 9.24 3.68
CA PHE A 50 -10.92 9.36 3.73
C PHE A 50 -10.48 9.98 5.06
N SER A 51 -9.49 9.36 5.68
CA SER A 51 -9.02 9.67 7.03
C SER A 51 -7.50 9.55 7.12
N VAL A 52 -6.93 9.98 8.25
CA VAL A 52 -5.49 9.84 8.53
C VAL A 52 -5.05 8.37 8.47
N ALA A 53 -5.92 7.42 8.84
CA ALA A 53 -5.61 6.00 8.74
C ALA A 53 -5.30 5.61 7.29
N ASP A 54 -6.05 6.14 6.33
CA ASP A 54 -5.85 5.84 4.90
C ASP A 54 -4.51 6.40 4.40
N ALA A 55 -4.15 7.62 4.79
CA ALA A 55 -2.86 8.21 4.50
C ALA A 55 -1.69 7.42 5.12
N MET A 56 -1.87 6.86 6.32
CA MET A 56 -0.85 6.04 6.99
C MET A 56 -0.67 4.67 6.32
N PHE A 57 -1.73 4.10 5.75
CA PHE A 57 -1.68 2.82 5.01
C PHE A 57 -1.26 2.97 3.55
N ALA A 58 -1.29 4.17 2.99
CA ALA A 58 -0.88 4.41 1.61
C ALA A 58 0.53 3.89 1.25
N PRO A 59 1.59 4.14 2.06
CA PRO A 59 2.91 3.54 1.84
C PRO A 59 2.91 2.01 1.80
N VAL A 60 1.98 1.35 2.49
CA VAL A 60 1.87 -0.11 2.50
C VAL A 60 1.26 -0.60 1.20
N VAL A 61 0.17 0.04 0.76
CA VAL A 61 -0.48 -0.26 -0.53
C VAL A 61 0.48 -0.06 -1.70
N LEU A 62 1.26 1.03 -1.68
CA LEU A 62 2.29 1.26 -2.70
C LEU A 62 3.36 0.16 -2.71
N ARG A 63 3.82 -0.32 -1.55
CA ARG A 63 4.75 -1.46 -1.48
C ARG A 63 4.13 -2.74 -2.06
N PHE A 64 2.88 -3.04 -1.73
CA PHE A 64 2.20 -4.21 -2.31
C PHE A 64 2.11 -4.11 -3.84
N ARG A 65 1.88 -2.91 -4.39
CA ARG A 65 1.92 -2.64 -5.82
C ARG A 65 3.32 -2.82 -6.41
N THR A 66 4.36 -2.26 -5.79
CA THR A 66 5.75 -2.33 -6.26
C THR A 66 6.27 -3.77 -6.30
N TYR A 67 5.94 -4.57 -5.29
CA TYR A 67 6.42 -5.95 -5.13
C TYR A 67 5.46 -7.03 -5.67
N GLY A 68 4.33 -6.63 -6.27
CA GLY A 68 3.38 -7.55 -6.91
C GLY A 68 2.72 -8.55 -5.94
N ILE A 69 2.43 -8.10 -4.72
CA ILE A 69 1.76 -8.94 -3.71
C ILE A 69 0.31 -9.17 -4.13
N ASN A 70 -0.08 -10.44 -4.30
CA ASN A 70 -1.47 -10.80 -4.60
C ASN A 70 -2.36 -10.53 -3.39
N LEU A 71 -3.34 -9.66 -3.57
CA LEU A 71 -4.34 -9.30 -2.58
C LEU A 71 -5.57 -10.23 -2.72
N PRO A 72 -6.09 -10.82 -1.63
CA PRO A 72 -7.37 -11.51 -1.64
C PRO A 72 -8.51 -10.58 -2.07
N ASP A 73 -9.51 -11.09 -2.80
CA ASP A 73 -10.58 -10.27 -3.41
C ASP A 73 -11.26 -9.30 -2.42
N LYS A 74 -11.55 -9.74 -1.20
CA LYS A 74 -12.16 -8.89 -0.15
C LYS A 74 -11.27 -7.73 0.30
N ALA A 75 -9.96 -7.96 0.34
CA ALA A 75 -8.97 -6.99 0.77
C ALA A 75 -8.53 -6.06 -0.38
N CYS A 76 -8.77 -6.42 -1.65
CA CYS A 76 -8.32 -5.67 -2.82
C CYS A 76 -9.12 -4.38 -3.09
N HIS A 77 -10.39 -4.31 -2.65
CA HIS A 77 -11.27 -3.17 -2.92
C HIS A 77 -10.76 -1.85 -2.32
N TYR A 78 -10.28 -1.87 -1.07
CA TYR A 78 -9.78 -0.66 -0.41
C TYR A 78 -8.46 -0.13 -1.01
N PRO A 79 -7.41 -0.96 -1.19
CA PRO A 79 -6.20 -0.57 -1.89
C PRO A 79 -6.47 0.00 -3.28
N ALA A 80 -7.37 -0.60 -4.06
CA ALA A 80 -7.77 -0.08 -5.35
C ALA A 80 -8.42 1.31 -5.25
N ARG A 81 -9.35 1.49 -4.30
CA ARG A 81 -10.01 2.78 -4.04
C ARG A 81 -9.03 3.88 -3.63
N LEU A 82 -8.05 3.54 -2.80
CA LEU A 82 -6.99 4.42 -2.33
C LEU A 82 -6.08 4.84 -3.50
N LEU A 83 -5.64 3.89 -4.32
CA LEU A 83 -4.82 4.17 -5.50
C LEU A 83 -5.53 5.06 -6.52
N GLN A 84 -6.85 4.96 -6.64
CA GLN A 84 -7.67 5.80 -7.54
C GLN A 84 -8.03 7.17 -6.95
N SER A 85 -7.65 7.48 -5.71
CA SER A 85 -8.03 8.75 -5.09
C SER A 85 -7.20 9.92 -5.60
N GLU A 86 -7.83 11.08 -5.73
CA GLU A 86 -7.16 12.30 -6.20
C GLU A 86 -5.93 12.66 -5.34
N ALA A 87 -6.06 12.57 -4.02
CA ALA A 87 -4.95 12.79 -3.10
C ALA A 87 -3.76 11.84 -3.37
N MET A 88 -4.04 10.58 -3.71
CA MET A 88 -3.00 9.61 -4.05
C MET A 88 -2.37 9.90 -5.41
N GLN A 89 -3.18 10.26 -6.40
CA GLN A 89 -2.69 10.61 -7.74
C GLN A 89 -1.79 11.84 -7.70
N ASN A 90 -2.18 12.87 -6.93
CA ASN A 90 -1.36 14.05 -6.72
C ASN A 90 -0.03 13.70 -6.04
N TRP A 91 -0.06 12.87 -5.00
CA TRP A 91 1.15 12.44 -4.32
C TRP A 91 2.08 11.62 -5.24
N LEU A 92 1.53 10.72 -6.05
CA LEU A 92 2.31 9.95 -7.03
C LEU A 92 2.97 10.87 -8.06
N GLN A 93 2.25 11.88 -8.54
CA GLN A 93 2.77 12.86 -9.49
C GLN A 93 3.91 13.71 -8.88
N ASP A 94 3.78 14.11 -7.62
CA ASP A 94 4.83 14.82 -6.89
C ASP A 94 6.07 13.92 -6.72
N CYS A 95 5.87 12.64 -6.37
CA CYS A 95 6.96 11.66 -6.27
C CYS A 95 7.68 11.39 -7.59
N GLU A 96 6.99 11.43 -8.74
CA GLU A 96 7.64 11.31 -10.06
C GLU A 96 8.53 12.50 -10.39
N SER A 97 8.17 13.68 -9.88
CA SER A 97 8.88 14.94 -10.07
C SER A 97 10.14 15.05 -9.18
N GLU A 98 10.23 14.20 -8.17
CA GLU A 98 11.37 14.14 -7.25
C GLU A 98 12.60 13.51 -7.94
N THR A 99 13.68 14.26 -8.00
CA THR A 99 14.95 13.88 -8.66
C THR A 99 15.99 13.32 -7.70
N GLU A 100 15.73 13.37 -6.38
CA GLU A 100 16.64 12.86 -5.37
C GLU A 100 16.62 11.33 -5.34
N VAL A 101 17.81 10.72 -5.41
CA VAL A 101 18.00 9.27 -5.36
C VAL A 101 18.62 8.91 -4.02
N VAL A 102 17.87 8.20 -3.18
CA VAL A 102 18.36 7.65 -1.91
C VAL A 102 18.77 6.19 -2.11
N ALA A 103 20.08 5.93 -2.13
CA ALA A 103 20.64 4.60 -2.42
C ALA A 103 20.12 3.47 -1.49
N ALA A 104 19.71 3.80 -0.26
CA ALA A 104 19.14 2.84 0.70
C ALA A 104 17.75 2.31 0.29
N ASP A 105 17.02 3.06 -0.55
CA ASP A 105 15.67 2.73 -1.02
C ASP A 105 15.67 2.00 -2.38
N GLU A 106 16.86 1.68 -2.91
CA GLU A 106 17.07 0.87 -4.11
C GLU A 106 17.31 -0.61 -3.80
N LYS A 107 16.46 -1.24 -2.98
CA LYS A 107 16.49 -2.71 -2.83
C LYS A 107 15.64 -3.42 -3.89
N GLY A 108 16.25 -4.38 -4.56
CA GLY A 108 15.67 -5.31 -5.54
C GLY A 108 16.07 -4.98 -6.99
N GLN A 109 16.34 -6.03 -7.79
CA GLN A 109 16.43 -5.96 -9.25
C GLN A 109 15.03 -6.19 -9.86
#